data_AF-A0A3P1ZW06-F1
#
_entry.id   AF-A0A3P1ZW06-F1
#
_cell.length_a   1.000
_cell.length_b   1.000
_cell.length_c   1.000
_cell.angle_alpha   90.00
_cell.angle_beta   90.00
_cell.angle_gamma   90.00
#
_symmetry.space_group_name_H-M   'P 1'
#
loop_
_entity.id
_entity.type
_entity.pdbx_description
1 polymer ?
#
loop_
_entity_poly.entity_id
_entity_poly.type
_entity_poly.pdbx_seq_one_letter_code
_entity_poly.pdbx_strand_id
1 'polypeptide(L)'
;SLTVSGETLSNQDGKILAQSTDIRTRTVQNDRGQITAGKALNVRSEQVSNRAGKLQSAGNADLNVSQRLDNQGGEITANQALNIHDQGAKTLHLDNTDGSVLGGDVSVQSQSLNNRGKLAAARDLSIDVKDDLHVERDLEAGNALNISTEGSLNNTRNLTAEAAVQVRAKQNVSNRGLINSNGLTRVEAGQE
;
A
#
# COMPACT_ATOMS: atom_id res chain seq x y z
N SER A 1 -24.14 0.19 -8.44
CA SER A 1 -22.79 -0.38 -8.51
C SER A 1 -22.25 -0.14 -9.91
N LEU A 2 -20.94 -0.16 -10.09
CA LEU A 2 -20.25 -0.07 -11.37
C LEU A 2 -19.39 -1.32 -11.55
N THR A 3 -19.44 -1.91 -12.73
CA THR A 3 -18.53 -2.99 -13.15
C THR A 3 -17.86 -2.58 -14.45
N VAL A 4 -16.54 -2.70 -14.52
CA VAL A 4 -15.76 -2.45 -15.74
C VAL A 4 -14.93 -3.69 -16.02
N SER A 5 -15.03 -4.21 -17.24
CA SER A 5 -14.22 -5.35 -17.72
C SER A 5 -13.65 -5.03 -19.10
N GLY A 6 -12.39 -5.36 -19.35
CA GLY A 6 -11.76 -5.12 -20.66
C GLY A 6 -10.24 -5.06 -20.61
N GLU A 7 -9.61 -4.51 -21.65
CA GLU A 7 -8.15 -4.34 -21.62
C GLU A 7 -7.74 -3.11 -20.81
N THR A 8 -8.31 -1.94 -21.10
CA THR A 8 -7.93 -0.69 -20.45
C THR A 8 -9.16 0.08 -19.98
N LEU A 9 -9.13 0.51 -18.72
CA LEU A 9 -9.98 1.59 -18.23
C LEU A 9 -9.17 2.89 -18.25
N SER A 10 -9.60 3.87 -19.06
CA SER A 10 -9.04 5.23 -19.01
C SER A 10 -10.03 6.17 -18.33
N ASN A 11 -9.60 6.78 -17.23
CA ASN A 11 -10.29 7.81 -16.45
C ASN A 11 -9.37 9.01 -16.22
N GLN A 12 -8.48 9.31 -17.17
CA GLN A 12 -7.57 10.44 -17.07
C GLN A 12 -8.36 11.75 -17.06
N ASP A 13 -8.04 12.66 -16.14
CA ASP A 13 -8.78 13.92 -15.91
C ASP A 13 -10.30 13.76 -15.64
N GLY A 14 -10.76 12.51 -15.47
CA GLY A 14 -12.15 12.13 -15.37
C GLY A 14 -12.60 11.87 -13.93
N LYS A 15 -13.90 11.61 -13.77
CA LYS A 15 -14.50 11.25 -12.48
C LYS A 15 -15.43 10.05 -12.64
N ILE A 16 -15.18 9.04 -11.84
CA ILE A 16 -16.06 7.88 -11.68
C ILE A 16 -16.54 7.87 -10.23
N LEU A 17 -17.86 7.93 -10.06
CA LEU A 17 -18.51 7.88 -8.75
C LEU A 17 -19.52 6.74 -8.74
N ALA A 18 -19.39 5.82 -7.79
CA ALA A 18 -20.36 4.74 -7.58
C ALA A 18 -20.43 4.35 -6.10
N GLN A 19 -21.45 3.60 -5.71
CA GLN A 19 -21.52 3.03 -4.36
C GLN A 19 -20.51 1.88 -4.19
N SER A 20 -20.45 0.98 -5.16
CA SER A 20 -19.46 -0.10 -5.21
C SER A 20 -18.92 -0.17 -6.62
N THR A 21 -17.61 -0.31 -6.75
CA THR A 21 -16.89 -0.35 -8.01
C THR A 21 -16.09 -1.63 -8.10
N ASP A 22 -16.24 -2.37 -9.19
CA ASP A 22 -15.45 -3.57 -9.50
C ASP A 22 -14.82 -3.42 -10.89
N ILE A 23 -13.50 -3.29 -10.92
CA ILE A 23 -12.71 -3.11 -12.15
C ILE A 23 -11.90 -4.38 -12.39
N ARG A 24 -12.08 -4.99 -13.56
CA ARG A 24 -11.36 -6.16 -14.06
C ARG A 24 -10.75 -5.86 -15.42
N THR A 25 -9.61 -5.18 -15.41
CA THR A 25 -8.94 -4.74 -16.64
C THR A 25 -7.46 -5.11 -16.63
N ARG A 26 -6.80 -5.21 -17.78
CA ARG A 26 -5.32 -5.32 -17.80
C ARG A 26 -4.69 -4.06 -17.21
N THR A 27 -5.19 -2.89 -17.62
CA THR A 27 -4.64 -1.58 -17.23
C THR A 27 -5.72 -0.63 -16.72
N VAL A 28 -5.43 0.09 -15.64
CA VAL A 28 -6.21 1.26 -15.19
C VAL A 28 -5.34 2.51 -15.34
N GLN A 29 -5.84 3.51 -16.05
CA GLN A 29 -5.23 4.83 -16.17
C GLN A 29 -6.12 5.86 -15.48
N ASN A 30 -5.75 6.26 -14.26
CA ASN A 30 -6.46 7.22 -13.44
C ASN A 30 -5.62 8.49 -13.18
N ASP A 31 -4.66 8.79 -14.05
CA ASP A 31 -3.78 9.96 -13.90
C ASP A 31 -4.60 11.26 -13.93
N ARG A 32 -4.40 12.12 -12.93
CA ARG A 32 -5.22 13.34 -12.71
C ARG A 32 -6.74 13.10 -12.62
N GLY A 33 -7.14 11.83 -12.57
CA GLY A 33 -8.53 11.39 -12.48
C GLY A 33 -8.94 11.08 -11.05
N GLN A 34 -10.22 10.76 -10.89
CA GLN A 34 -10.79 10.35 -9.61
C GLN A 34 -11.73 9.15 -9.78
N ILE A 35 -11.48 8.09 -9.02
CA ILE A 35 -12.41 6.97 -8.83
C ILE A 35 -12.79 6.95 -7.36
N THR A 36 -14.06 7.19 -7.06
CA THR A 36 -14.58 7.22 -5.69
C THR A 36 -15.72 6.21 -5.53
N ALA A 37 -15.56 5.31 -4.54
CA ALA A 37 -16.56 4.34 -4.15
C ALA A 37 -17.16 4.68 -2.77
N GLY A 38 -18.49 4.70 -2.67
CA GLY A 38 -19.19 4.98 -1.40
C GLY A 38 -19.19 3.81 -0.39
N LYS A 39 -18.82 2.59 -0.80
CA LYS A 39 -18.85 1.37 0.02
C LYS A 39 -17.64 0.47 -0.21
N ALA A 40 -17.30 0.20 -1.47
CA ALA A 40 -16.20 -0.71 -1.79
C ALA A 40 -15.58 -0.41 -3.16
N LEU A 41 -14.25 -0.40 -3.21
CA LEU A 41 -13.47 -0.32 -4.45
C LEU A 41 -12.68 -1.63 -4.62
N ASN A 42 -12.99 -2.39 -5.66
CA ASN A 42 -12.23 -3.59 -6.01
C ASN A 42 -11.57 -3.37 -7.38
N VAL A 43 -10.26 -3.56 -7.46
CA VAL A 43 -9.49 -3.45 -8.70
C VAL A 43 -8.69 -4.73 -8.89
N ARG A 44 -8.84 -5.37 -10.05
CA ARG A 44 -8.05 -6.50 -10.51
C ARG A 44 -7.39 -6.12 -11.82
N SER A 45 -6.08 -5.88 -11.77
CA SER A 45 -5.30 -5.43 -12.92
C SER A 45 -3.87 -5.90 -12.92
N GLU A 46 -3.22 -5.84 -14.07
CA GLU A 46 -1.77 -6.01 -14.13
C GLU A 46 -1.09 -4.69 -13.76
N GLN A 47 -1.60 -3.58 -14.30
CA GLN A 47 -1.03 -2.26 -14.12
C GLN A 47 -2.08 -1.22 -13.71
N VAL A 48 -1.73 -0.37 -12.76
CA VAL A 48 -2.56 0.76 -12.32
C VAL A 48 -1.68 2.00 -12.26
N SER A 49 -2.07 3.04 -12.99
CA SER A 49 -1.49 4.38 -12.91
C SER A 49 -2.49 5.31 -12.23
N ASN A 50 -2.07 5.94 -11.14
CA ASN A 50 -2.84 6.89 -10.33
C ASN A 50 -2.04 8.18 -10.10
N ARG A 51 -1.22 8.60 -11.08
CA ARG A 51 -0.32 9.74 -10.89
C ARG A 51 -1.10 11.03 -10.77
N ALA A 52 -0.88 11.79 -9.70
CA ALA A 52 -1.69 12.96 -9.35
C ALA A 52 -3.21 12.69 -9.37
N GLY A 53 -3.61 11.42 -9.26
CA GLY A 53 -5.00 10.95 -9.30
C GLY A 53 -5.49 10.52 -7.93
N LYS A 54 -6.73 10.04 -7.88
CA LYS A 54 -7.38 9.59 -6.64
C LYS A 54 -8.10 8.26 -6.81
N LEU A 55 -7.77 7.29 -5.97
CA LEU A 55 -8.54 6.05 -5.76
C LEU A 55 -9.06 6.06 -4.32
N GLN A 56 -10.36 6.20 -4.13
CA GLN A 56 -10.93 6.45 -2.79
C GLN A 56 -12.10 5.52 -2.51
N SER A 57 -12.17 4.97 -1.30
CA SER A 57 -13.30 4.19 -0.81
C SER A 57 -13.76 4.68 0.56
N ALA A 58 -15.06 4.94 0.72
CA ALA A 58 -15.64 5.21 2.03
C ALA A 58 -15.85 3.94 2.87
N GLY A 59 -15.57 2.76 2.33
CA GLY A 59 -15.46 1.50 3.07
C GLY A 59 -14.13 0.82 2.78
N ASN A 60 -14.16 -0.42 2.29
CA ASN A 60 -12.95 -1.19 1.97
C ASN A 60 -12.44 -0.89 0.56
N ALA A 61 -11.13 -1.00 0.35
CA ALA A 61 -10.51 -1.02 -0.95
C ALA A 61 -9.60 -2.26 -1.09
N ASP A 62 -9.75 -2.98 -2.19
CA ASP A 62 -8.98 -4.18 -2.52
C ASP A 62 -8.35 -3.99 -3.91
N LEU A 63 -7.04 -3.77 -3.94
CA LEU A 63 -6.26 -3.55 -5.15
C LEU A 63 -5.38 -4.78 -5.39
N ASN A 64 -5.91 -5.73 -6.16
CA ASN A 64 -5.17 -6.87 -6.67
C ASN A 64 -4.46 -6.44 -7.96
N VAL A 65 -3.17 -6.12 -7.85
CA VAL A 65 -2.33 -5.59 -8.93
C VAL A 65 -1.11 -6.47 -9.10
N SER A 66 -0.95 -7.15 -10.24
CA SER A 66 0.08 -8.19 -10.38
C SER A 66 1.45 -7.72 -10.88
N GLN A 67 1.58 -6.52 -11.46
CA GLN A 67 2.86 -6.02 -12.00
C GLN A 67 3.26 -4.66 -11.44
N ARG A 68 2.46 -3.61 -11.65
CA ARG A 68 2.86 -2.24 -11.25
C ARG A 68 1.68 -1.41 -10.75
N LEU A 69 1.86 -0.80 -9.59
CA LEU A 69 1.00 0.27 -9.09
C LEU A 69 1.83 1.55 -8.95
N ASP A 70 1.54 2.52 -9.81
CA ASP A 70 2.17 3.83 -9.83
C ASP A 70 1.25 4.87 -9.18
N ASN A 71 1.57 5.25 -7.95
CA ASN A 71 0.85 6.25 -7.17
C ASN A 71 1.66 7.55 -7.00
N GLN A 72 2.52 7.89 -7.96
CA GLN A 72 3.37 9.06 -7.83
C GLN A 72 2.55 10.36 -7.74
N GLY A 73 2.72 11.12 -6.65
CA GLY A 73 1.91 12.32 -6.37
C GLY A 73 0.40 12.06 -6.23
N GLY A 74 -0.03 10.80 -6.21
CA GLY A 74 -1.43 10.38 -6.17
C GLY A 74 -1.92 10.06 -4.77
N GLU A 75 -3.21 9.76 -4.66
CA GLU A 75 -3.87 9.42 -3.41
C GLU A 75 -4.62 8.09 -3.54
N ILE A 76 -4.34 7.15 -2.64
CA ILE A 76 -5.10 5.90 -2.45
C ILE A 76 -5.60 5.88 -1.02
N THR A 77 -6.93 5.89 -0.82
CA THR A 77 -7.53 5.92 0.51
C THR A 77 -8.69 4.96 0.68
N ALA A 78 -8.79 4.37 1.88
CA ALA A 78 -9.96 3.63 2.34
C ALA A 78 -10.31 4.03 3.78
N ASN A 79 -11.58 4.26 4.09
CA ASN A 79 -11.96 4.56 5.47
C ASN A 79 -11.91 3.32 6.39
N GLN A 80 -11.96 2.12 5.82
CA GLN A 80 -11.82 0.85 6.53
C GLN A 80 -10.52 0.15 6.10
N ALA A 81 -10.57 -1.07 5.58
CA ALA A 81 -9.37 -1.77 5.13
C ALA A 81 -8.95 -1.36 3.71
N LEU A 82 -7.66 -1.11 3.53
CA LEU A 82 -6.99 -0.97 2.24
C LEU A 82 -6.01 -2.12 2.05
N ASN A 83 -6.28 -3.01 1.10
CA ASN A 83 -5.39 -4.10 0.72
C ASN A 83 -4.79 -3.82 -0.66
N ILE A 84 -3.47 -3.91 -0.77
CA ILE A 84 -2.72 -3.82 -2.03
C ILE A 84 -1.87 -5.08 -2.12
N HIS A 85 -2.11 -5.91 -3.13
CA HIS A 85 -1.48 -7.23 -3.20
C HIS A 85 -1.52 -7.81 -4.62
N ASP A 86 -0.87 -8.95 -4.83
CA ASP A 86 -0.90 -9.76 -6.06
C ASP A 86 -1.22 -11.23 -5.75
N GLN A 87 -2.06 -11.44 -4.73
CA GLN A 87 -2.48 -12.77 -4.25
C GLN A 87 -1.33 -13.68 -3.80
N GLY A 88 -0.28 -13.11 -3.24
CA GLY A 88 0.85 -13.87 -2.68
C GLY A 88 1.97 -14.15 -3.66
N ALA A 89 1.85 -13.73 -4.93
CA ALA A 89 2.90 -13.94 -5.93
C ALA A 89 4.16 -13.11 -5.65
N LYS A 90 4.01 -11.95 -4.98
CA LYS A 90 5.07 -10.96 -4.73
C LYS A 90 5.87 -10.62 -5.99
N THR A 91 5.14 -10.25 -7.05
CA THR A 91 5.59 -9.70 -8.33
C THR A 91 5.25 -8.22 -8.50
N LEU A 92 4.42 -7.64 -7.63
CA LEU A 92 4.01 -6.24 -7.68
C LEU A 92 5.16 -5.28 -7.36
N HIS A 93 5.38 -4.29 -8.22
CA HIS A 93 6.18 -3.09 -7.92
C HIS A 93 5.25 -1.92 -7.56
N LEU A 94 5.30 -1.46 -6.31
CA LEU A 94 4.55 -0.30 -5.84
C LEU A 94 5.46 0.93 -5.74
N ASP A 95 5.12 1.98 -6.48
CA ASP A 95 5.75 3.29 -6.37
C ASP A 95 4.78 4.31 -5.77
N ASN A 96 5.10 4.79 -4.57
CA ASN A 96 4.36 5.80 -3.83
C ASN A 96 5.19 7.06 -3.61
N THR A 97 6.07 7.41 -4.56
CA THR A 97 6.89 8.64 -4.47
C THR A 97 6.00 9.88 -4.49
N ASP A 98 6.14 10.76 -3.49
CA ASP A 98 5.30 11.96 -3.29
C ASP A 98 3.79 11.69 -3.21
N GLY A 99 3.38 10.42 -3.17
CA GLY A 99 2.00 9.98 -3.06
C GLY A 99 1.56 9.75 -1.61
N SER A 100 0.30 9.36 -1.46
CA SER A 100 -0.28 9.00 -0.17
C SER A 100 -1.08 7.70 -0.28
N VAL A 101 -0.84 6.78 0.64
CA VAL A 101 -1.58 5.53 0.84
C VAL A 101 -2.05 5.52 2.30
N LEU A 102 -3.36 5.64 2.53
CA LEU A 102 -3.95 5.73 3.87
C LEU A 102 -5.15 4.79 4.02
N GLY A 103 -5.29 4.20 5.19
CA GLY A 103 -6.40 3.30 5.51
C GLY A 103 -6.79 3.37 6.98
N GLY A 104 -7.96 2.83 7.32
CA GLY A 104 -8.23 2.39 8.68
C GLY A 104 -7.23 1.30 9.07
N ASP A 105 -7.23 0.22 8.29
CA ASP A 105 -6.12 -0.74 8.22
C ASP A 105 -5.48 -0.65 6.83
N VAL A 106 -4.17 -0.86 6.74
CA VAL A 106 -3.45 -0.92 5.47
C VAL A 106 -2.61 -2.18 5.43
N SER A 107 -2.78 -2.98 4.38
CA SER A 107 -1.94 -4.14 4.07
C SER A 107 -1.34 -3.99 2.69
N VAL A 108 -0.02 -4.02 2.60
CA VAL A 108 0.73 -4.00 1.34
C VAL A 108 1.51 -5.31 1.22
N GLN A 109 1.24 -6.05 0.16
CA GLN A 109 2.02 -7.20 -0.27
C GLN A 109 2.59 -6.93 -1.66
N SER A 110 3.90 -6.97 -1.82
CA SER A 110 4.54 -6.63 -3.10
C SER A 110 5.89 -7.30 -3.28
N GLN A 111 6.40 -7.33 -4.50
CA GLN A 111 7.82 -7.59 -4.71
C GLN A 111 8.66 -6.48 -4.07
N SER A 112 8.40 -5.23 -4.47
CA SER A 112 9.15 -4.06 -4.01
C SER A 112 8.21 -2.89 -3.70
N LEU A 113 8.62 -2.07 -2.73
CA LEU A 113 7.90 -0.90 -2.27
C LEU A 113 8.84 0.32 -2.25
N ASN A 114 8.64 1.25 -3.19
CA ASN A 114 9.24 2.58 -3.13
C ASN A 114 8.28 3.54 -2.43
N ASN A 115 8.42 3.71 -1.12
CA ASN A 115 7.60 4.61 -0.33
C ASN A 115 8.34 5.91 0.05
N ARG A 116 8.52 6.80 -0.92
CA ARG A 116 9.05 8.16 -0.69
C ARG A 116 7.99 9.21 -0.38
N GLY A 117 6.72 8.81 -0.36
CA GLY A 117 5.56 9.58 0.09
C GLY A 117 5.06 9.19 1.48
N LYS A 118 3.75 9.21 1.69
CA LYS A 118 3.08 8.83 2.95
C LYS A 118 2.45 7.44 2.84
N LEU A 119 2.73 6.60 3.84
CA LEU A 119 2.06 5.31 4.05
C LEU A 119 1.75 5.18 5.54
N ALA A 120 0.46 5.18 5.90
CA ALA A 120 0.03 5.13 7.29
C ALA A 120 -1.33 4.46 7.44
N ALA A 121 -1.58 3.88 8.61
CA ALA A 121 -2.88 3.30 8.96
C ALA A 121 -3.39 3.89 10.27
N ALA A 122 -4.70 4.13 10.36
CA ALA A 122 -5.32 4.59 11.60
C ALA A 122 -5.27 3.52 12.71
N ARG A 123 -5.14 2.24 12.35
CA ARG A 123 -5.04 1.12 13.28
C ARG A 123 -3.85 0.22 12.93
N ASP A 124 -3.99 -0.71 11.99
CA ASP A 124 -2.92 -1.65 11.69
C ASP A 124 -2.27 -1.37 10.32
N LEU A 125 -0.95 -1.26 10.29
CA LEU A 125 -0.15 -1.20 9.07
C LEU A 125 0.66 -2.49 8.92
N SER A 126 0.41 -3.24 7.85
CA SER A 126 1.16 -4.43 7.49
C SER A 126 1.87 -4.24 6.16
N ILE A 127 3.17 -4.50 6.12
CA ILE A 127 4.00 -4.44 4.92
C ILE A 127 4.71 -5.78 4.78
N ASP A 128 4.45 -6.50 3.69
CA ASP A 128 5.09 -7.76 3.34
C ASP A 128 5.72 -7.66 1.95
N VAL A 129 7.04 -7.53 1.90
CA VAL A 129 7.79 -7.37 0.65
C VAL A 129 8.72 -8.54 0.39
N LYS A 130 9.05 -8.77 -0.88
CA LYS A 130 10.07 -9.77 -1.27
C LYS A 130 11.47 -9.17 -1.21
N ASP A 131 11.64 -8.00 -1.82
CA ASP A 131 12.93 -7.34 -1.91
C ASP A 131 13.24 -6.57 -0.62
N ASP A 132 14.42 -5.96 -0.57
CA ASP A 132 14.83 -5.09 0.53
C ASP A 132 13.82 -3.94 0.74
N LEU A 133 13.58 -3.59 2.01
CA LEU A 133 12.76 -2.46 2.37
C LEU A 133 13.63 -1.31 2.91
N HIS A 134 13.59 -0.18 2.21
CA HIS A 134 14.20 1.07 2.65
C HIS A 134 13.14 1.98 3.24
N VAL A 135 13.31 2.33 4.52
CA VAL A 135 12.42 3.25 5.22
C VAL A 135 13.11 4.61 5.29
N GLU A 136 12.80 5.43 4.29
CA GLU A 136 13.31 6.81 4.13
C GLU A 136 12.29 7.89 4.56
N ARG A 137 11.08 7.45 4.93
CA ARG A 137 9.97 8.24 5.48
C ARG A 137 9.38 7.52 6.70
N ASP A 138 8.66 8.26 7.54
CA ASP A 138 8.03 7.69 8.73
C ASP A 138 6.90 6.73 8.33
N LEU A 139 6.82 5.60 9.03
CA LEU A 139 5.73 4.63 8.96
C LEU A 139 5.03 4.62 10.32
N GLU A 140 3.75 4.96 10.31
CA GLU A 140 2.94 5.15 11.50
C GLU A 140 1.69 4.27 11.44
N ALA A 141 1.46 3.52 12.51
CA ALA A 141 0.24 2.75 12.73
C ALA A 141 -0.39 3.15 14.06
N GLY A 142 -1.70 3.41 14.09
CA GLY A 142 -2.36 3.78 15.35
C GLY A 142 -2.46 2.64 16.38
N ASN A 143 -2.19 1.39 16.01
CA ASN A 143 -2.20 0.23 16.89
C ASN A 143 -0.99 -0.68 16.66
N ALA A 144 -0.88 -1.36 15.53
CA ALA A 144 0.23 -2.26 15.26
C ALA A 144 0.89 -2.02 13.90
N LEU A 145 2.22 -1.99 13.91
CA LEU A 145 3.05 -1.96 12.70
C LEU A 145 3.74 -3.31 12.54
N ASN A 146 3.44 -4.01 11.45
CA ASN A 146 4.06 -5.28 11.10
C ASN A 146 4.81 -5.12 9.77
N ILE A 147 6.11 -5.44 9.78
CA ILE A 147 6.96 -5.39 8.60
C ILE A 147 7.61 -6.77 8.42
N SER A 148 7.47 -7.32 7.21
CA SER A 148 8.10 -8.55 6.75
C SER A 148 8.81 -8.26 5.43
N THR A 149 10.07 -8.64 5.32
CA THR A 149 10.84 -8.62 4.06
C THR A 149 11.60 -9.93 3.89
N GLU A 150 11.59 -10.50 2.68
CA GLU A 150 12.47 -11.62 2.32
C GLU A 150 13.93 -11.18 2.05
N GLY A 151 14.17 -9.87 2.01
CA GLY A 151 15.49 -9.25 1.97
C GLY A 151 15.90 -8.67 3.32
N SER A 152 16.55 -7.52 3.26
CA SER A 152 16.98 -6.71 4.41
C SER A 152 16.06 -5.52 4.66
N LEU A 153 15.94 -5.10 5.92
CA LEU A 153 15.34 -3.82 6.30
C LEU A 153 16.44 -2.79 6.55
N ASN A 154 16.35 -1.64 5.89
CA ASN A 154 17.19 -0.47 6.14
C ASN A 154 16.31 0.69 6.64
N ASN A 155 16.25 0.88 7.95
CA ASN A 155 15.49 1.97 8.57
C ASN A 155 16.36 3.19 8.86
N THR A 156 15.97 4.34 8.30
CA THR A 156 16.62 5.64 8.56
C THR A 156 15.66 6.66 9.18
N ARG A 157 14.43 6.25 9.50
CA ARG A 157 13.32 7.10 9.95
C ARG A 157 12.53 6.45 11.09
N ASN A 158 11.32 6.92 11.34
CA ASN A 158 10.50 6.42 12.44
C ASN A 158 9.62 5.26 11.99
N LEU A 159 9.72 4.13 12.69
CA LEU A 159 8.78 3.02 12.69
C LEU A 159 8.04 3.06 14.01
N THR A 160 6.78 3.51 14.00
CA THR A 160 6.04 3.73 15.25
C THR A 160 4.65 3.13 15.22
N ALA A 161 4.25 2.58 16.38
CA ALA A 161 2.89 2.17 16.63
C ALA A 161 2.56 2.24 18.13
N GLU A 162 1.28 2.35 18.48
CA GLU A 162 0.89 2.39 19.89
C GLU A 162 1.16 1.06 20.60
N ALA A 163 0.57 -0.04 20.15
CA ALA A 163 0.59 -1.32 20.85
C ALA A 163 1.80 -2.18 20.51
N ALA A 164 2.18 -2.27 19.23
CA ALA A 164 3.28 -3.14 18.83
C ALA A 164 3.98 -2.72 17.54
N VAL A 165 5.30 -2.84 17.52
CA VAL A 165 6.09 -2.85 16.28
C VAL A 165 6.76 -4.21 16.14
N GLN A 166 6.44 -4.93 15.07
CA GLN A 166 7.07 -6.22 14.73
C GLN A 166 7.78 -6.10 13.40
N VAL A 167 9.08 -6.37 13.39
CA VAL A 167 9.93 -6.38 12.20
C VAL A 167 10.51 -7.77 12.02
N ARG A 168 10.33 -8.35 10.83
CA ARG A 168 11.02 -9.54 10.35
C ARG A 168 11.73 -9.23 9.04
N ALA A 169 13.04 -9.47 9.00
CA ALA A 169 13.79 -9.53 7.77
C ALA A 169 14.45 -10.91 7.67
N LYS A 170 14.38 -11.56 6.51
CA LYS A 170 15.11 -12.83 6.32
C LYS A 170 16.62 -12.62 6.32
N GLN A 171 17.08 -11.48 5.83
CA GLN A 171 18.49 -11.11 5.84
C GLN A 171 18.81 -10.21 7.04
N ASN A 172 19.11 -8.93 6.83
CA ASN A 172 19.62 -8.04 7.88
C ASN A 172 18.58 -7.00 8.30
N VAL A 173 18.71 -6.48 9.52
CA VAL A 173 18.04 -5.24 9.93
C VAL A 173 19.12 -4.21 10.28
N SER A 174 19.19 -3.14 9.48
CA SER A 174 19.97 -1.94 9.79
C SER A 174 19.04 -0.84 10.28
N ASN A 175 19.28 -0.33 11.48
CA ASN A 175 18.51 0.77 12.04
C ASN A 175 19.40 1.96 12.39
N ARG A 176 19.19 3.08 11.70
CA ARG A 176 19.74 4.41 12.02
C ARG A 176 18.65 5.42 12.44
N GLY A 177 17.39 4.99 12.44
CA GLY A 177 16.24 5.76 12.90
C GLY A 177 15.66 5.23 14.21
N LEU A 178 14.35 5.39 14.39
CA LEU A 178 13.60 4.93 15.56
C LEU A 178 12.74 3.72 15.21
N ILE A 179 12.71 2.71 16.09
CA ILE A 179 11.74 1.62 16.07
C ILE A 179 11.11 1.59 17.46
N ASN A 180 9.86 2.01 17.59
CA ASN A 180 9.25 2.23 18.91
C ASN A 180 7.76 1.87 18.96
N SER A 181 7.36 1.24 20.06
CA SER A 181 5.96 1.15 20.47
C SER A 181 5.81 1.36 21.97
N ASN A 182 4.60 1.67 22.43
CA ASN A 182 4.28 1.72 23.85
C ASN A 182 4.06 0.31 24.46
N GLY A 183 4.09 -0.75 23.62
CA GLY A 183 4.01 -2.14 24.03
C GLY A 183 5.16 -2.98 23.50
N LEU A 184 4.85 -4.02 22.71
CA LEU A 184 5.84 -4.97 22.23
C LEU A 184 6.58 -4.43 21.01
N THR A 185 7.89 -4.22 21.15
CA THR A 185 8.78 -4.03 20.01
C THR A 185 9.61 -5.30 19.80
N ARG A 186 9.40 -6.00 18.67
CA ARG A 186 10.14 -7.22 18.30
C ARG A 186 10.82 -7.00 16.96
N VAL A 187 12.12 -7.29 16.89
CA VAL A 187 12.91 -7.23 15.66
C VAL A 187 13.61 -8.56 15.47
N GLU A 188 13.43 -9.18 14.31
CA GLU A 188 14.06 -10.44 13.94
C GLU A 188 14.76 -10.30 12.59
N ALA A 189 15.97 -10.81 12.50
CA ALA A 189 16.82 -10.81 11.32
C ALA A 189 17.49 -12.19 11.17
N GLY A 190 17.87 -12.58 9.96
CA GLY A 190 18.62 -13.80 9.69
C GLY A 190 17.80 -15.08 9.80
N GLN A 191 16.51 -15.03 9.45
CA GLN A 191 15.67 -16.23 9.46
C GLN A 191 15.71 -16.92 8.08
N GLU A 192 16.10 -18.20 8.11
CA GLU A 192 16.20 -19.10 6.93
C GLU A 192 14.83 -19.39 6.29
#